data_AF-A0A536VSZ5-F1
#
_entry.id   AF-A0A536VSZ5-F1
#
_cell.length_a   1.000
_cell.length_b   1.000
_cell.length_c   1.000
_cell.angle_alpha   90.00
_cell.angle_beta   90.00
_cell.angle_gamma   90.00
#
_symmetry.space_group_name_H-M   'P 1'
#
loop_
_entity.id
_entity.type
_entity.pdbx_description
1 polymer ?
#
loop_
_entity_poly.entity_id
_entity_poly.type
_entity_poly.pdbx_seq_one_letter_code
_entity_poly.pdbx_strand_id
1 'polypeptide(L)'
;MRRMLFKSLVHGPLTEAAPAPDDAALAELAGRVKEAARLRLGRTLSIREVDAGSCNGCELEIHALNNIVYDLERFGLRFVASPRHADVLLVTGPVTTNMRQALERTYQATPAPKWVVAVGDCARDGGVFAGSYACVGGVSAVLPVDLHIRGCPPSPIALLKGLNPAALSDLAPMGKLRAAINFGNPVLAGKDAATGEPCGISVDLARELARRLDVTIEFVPYDAAGKVVEGLKSQAWDVCFLAIDPLRAADISFTAPYAVIEGVYLVAEASPIRSNAEVDRPGVRVGVIVGSAYDLFLSRELKHATIVRAAASAAVMDLWVAGKLDSVAGVKPQLEADARRIPGLRMLPGAFMAINQAMGTPRGRDAGAKYLHGFMEEMKASGFVAQAFARNRITGASMAP
;
A
#
# COMPACT_ATOMS: atom_id res chain seq x y z
N MET A 1 26.92 9.58 -47.44
CA MET A 1 27.81 9.55 -46.25
C MET A 1 27.96 10.89 -45.52
N ARG A 2 28.31 12.01 -46.19
CA ARG A 2 28.56 13.31 -45.52
C ARG A 2 27.41 13.84 -44.64
N ARG A 3 26.14 13.59 -45.01
CA ARG A 3 24.96 14.06 -44.25
C ARG A 3 24.72 13.35 -42.92
N MET A 4 25.17 12.10 -42.78
CA MET A 4 25.05 11.35 -41.52
C MET A 4 26.17 11.75 -40.54
N LEU A 5 27.40 11.90 -41.04
CA LEU A 5 28.55 12.33 -40.23
C LEU A 5 28.35 13.71 -39.58
N PHE A 6 27.71 14.65 -40.29
CA PHE A 6 27.40 15.96 -39.72
C PHE A 6 26.29 15.93 -38.66
N LYS A 7 25.33 14.98 -38.73
CA LYS A 7 24.29 14.83 -37.71
C LYS A 7 24.85 14.29 -36.38
N SER A 8 25.85 13.41 -36.45
CA SER A 8 26.52 12.80 -35.30
C SER A 8 27.36 13.77 -34.47
N LEU A 9 27.75 14.92 -35.04
CA LEU A 9 28.56 15.93 -34.36
C LEU A 9 27.72 16.88 -33.48
N VAL A 10 26.39 16.88 -33.63
CA VAL A 10 25.49 17.83 -32.95
C VAL A 10 24.60 17.18 -31.90
N HIS A 11 24.53 15.84 -31.87
CA HIS A 11 23.70 15.12 -30.91
C HIS A 11 24.61 14.27 -30.01
N GLY A 12 24.50 14.46 -28.69
CA GLY A 12 25.19 13.61 -27.71
C GLY A 12 24.69 12.16 -27.77
N PRO A 13 25.40 11.21 -27.13
CA PRO A 13 24.96 9.82 -27.08
C PRO A 13 23.57 9.74 -26.42
N LEU A 14 22.67 9.00 -27.07
CA LEU A 14 21.26 8.81 -26.64
C LEU A 14 21.11 7.83 -25.45
N THR A 15 22.18 7.55 -24.72
CA THR A 15 22.19 6.59 -23.61
C THR A 15 22.45 7.27 -22.29
N GLU A 16 21.61 6.96 -21.29
CA GLU A 16 21.74 7.42 -19.92
C GLU A 16 22.98 6.82 -19.23
N ALA A 17 23.53 7.54 -18.24
CA ALA A 17 24.72 7.11 -17.51
C ALA A 17 24.39 6.01 -16.48
N ALA A 18 25.29 5.04 -16.33
CA ALA A 18 25.14 3.96 -15.33
C ALA A 18 25.32 4.49 -13.90
N PRO A 19 24.53 4.01 -12.91
CA PRO A 19 24.69 4.40 -11.51
C PRO A 19 25.93 3.76 -10.88
N ALA A 20 26.61 4.50 -9.99
CA ALA A 20 27.82 4.04 -9.32
C ALA A 20 27.53 3.02 -8.19
N PRO A 21 28.34 1.95 -8.04
CA PRO A 21 28.18 0.98 -6.96
C PRO A 21 28.83 1.46 -5.65
N ASP A 22 28.12 1.28 -4.53
CA ASP A 22 28.68 1.35 -3.17
C ASP A 22 28.82 -0.09 -2.64
N ASP A 23 30.07 -0.56 -2.53
CA ASP A 23 30.42 -1.98 -2.40
C ASP A 23 30.13 -2.59 -1.02
N ALA A 24 29.96 -1.77 0.02
CA ALA A 24 29.61 -2.27 1.36
C ALA A 24 28.13 -2.70 1.44
N ALA A 25 27.24 -1.97 0.77
CA ALA A 25 25.82 -2.29 0.68
C ALA A 25 25.56 -3.56 -0.14
N LEU A 26 26.40 -3.85 -1.15
CA LEU A 26 26.31 -5.06 -1.95
C LEU A 26 26.68 -6.33 -1.15
N ALA A 27 27.70 -6.26 -0.30
CA ALA A 27 28.12 -7.40 0.53
C ALA A 27 27.08 -7.72 1.63
N GLU A 28 26.49 -6.69 2.25
CA GLU A 28 25.42 -6.84 3.26
C GLU A 28 24.10 -7.33 2.63
N LEU A 29 23.78 -6.86 1.42
CA LEU A 29 22.67 -7.35 0.61
C LEU A 29 22.85 -8.82 0.20
N ALA A 30 24.07 -9.23 -0.16
CA ALA A 30 24.36 -10.63 -0.49
C ALA A 30 24.18 -11.56 0.73
N GLY A 31 24.51 -11.11 1.94
CA GLY A 31 24.24 -11.83 3.17
C GLY A 31 22.75 -11.99 3.46
N ARG A 32 21.97 -10.92 3.32
CA ARG A 32 20.52 -10.89 3.61
C ARG A 32 19.68 -11.62 2.57
N VAL A 33 20.06 -11.56 1.30
CA VAL A 33 19.42 -12.32 0.21
C VAL A 33 19.60 -13.83 0.41
N LYS A 34 20.76 -14.26 0.93
CA LYS A 34 21.06 -15.66 1.24
C LYS A 34 20.20 -16.20 2.39
N GLU A 35 19.87 -15.37 3.37
CA GLU A 35 19.04 -15.74 4.52
C GLU A 35 17.54 -15.74 4.18
N ALA A 36 17.07 -14.75 3.42
CA ALA A 36 15.69 -14.65 2.95
C ALA A 36 15.33 -15.77 1.94
N ALA A 37 16.25 -16.10 1.03
CA ALA A 37 16.07 -17.23 0.10
C ALA A 37 15.94 -18.57 0.85
N ARG A 38 16.62 -18.73 1.99
CA ARG A 38 16.66 -19.96 2.78
C ARG A 38 15.39 -20.24 3.59
N LEU A 39 14.59 -19.22 3.90
CA LEU A 39 13.47 -19.32 4.85
C LEU A 39 12.10 -19.65 4.23
N ARG A 40 11.92 -19.58 2.90
CA ARG A 40 10.63 -19.97 2.28
C ARG A 40 10.70 -20.98 1.13
N LEU A 41 11.75 -20.99 0.30
CA LEU A 41 11.85 -21.94 -0.83
C LEU A 41 13.28 -22.39 -1.18
N GLY A 42 14.33 -21.82 -0.60
CA GLY A 42 15.70 -22.29 -0.73
C GLY A 42 16.37 -22.15 -2.11
N ARG A 43 15.71 -21.57 -3.13
CA ARG A 43 16.26 -21.50 -4.50
C ARG A 43 15.70 -20.33 -5.34
N THR A 44 16.44 -19.98 -6.39
CA THR A 44 16.02 -19.09 -7.50
C THR A 44 14.69 -19.57 -8.07
N LEU A 45 13.70 -18.67 -8.19
CA LEU A 45 12.47 -19.00 -8.91
C LEU A 45 12.76 -19.07 -10.40
N SER A 46 12.35 -20.18 -10.99
CA SER A 46 12.55 -20.47 -12.39
C SER A 46 11.28 -20.11 -13.16
N ILE A 47 11.40 -19.18 -14.09
CA ILE A 47 10.30 -18.66 -14.89
C ILE A 47 10.33 -19.33 -16.25
N ARG A 48 9.22 -19.93 -16.67
CA ARG A 48 8.99 -20.29 -18.08
C ARG A 48 8.07 -19.27 -18.69
N GLU A 49 8.60 -18.48 -19.62
CA GLU A 49 7.80 -17.62 -20.47
C GLU A 49 7.13 -18.42 -21.60
N VAL A 50 5.88 -18.08 -21.90
CA VAL A 50 5.05 -18.68 -22.95
C VAL A 50 4.30 -17.56 -23.68
N ASP A 51 4.75 -17.27 -24.89
CA ASP A 51 4.00 -16.48 -25.85
C ASP A 51 2.77 -17.25 -26.35
N ALA A 52 1.56 -16.76 -26.01
CA ALA A 52 0.29 -17.36 -26.42
C ALA A 52 -0.33 -16.69 -27.68
N GLY A 53 0.33 -15.66 -28.24
CA GLY A 53 -0.17 -14.88 -29.38
C GLY A 53 0.21 -13.39 -29.37
N SER A 54 1.25 -13.02 -28.62
CA SER A 54 1.73 -11.66 -28.41
C SER A 54 2.23 -11.00 -29.70
N CYS A 55 2.26 -9.67 -29.71
CA CYS A 55 2.88 -8.87 -30.78
C CYS A 55 4.39 -8.71 -30.60
N ASN A 56 5.01 -9.47 -29.70
CA ASN A 56 6.41 -9.39 -29.28
C ASN A 56 6.78 -8.16 -28.42
N GLY A 57 5.82 -7.28 -28.10
CA GLY A 57 6.07 -6.09 -27.30
C GLY A 57 6.46 -6.41 -25.86
N CYS A 58 5.72 -7.31 -25.20
CA CYS A 58 6.00 -7.72 -23.82
C CYS A 58 7.33 -8.47 -23.72
N GLU A 59 7.66 -9.24 -24.75
CA GLU A 59 8.84 -10.08 -24.87
C GLU A 59 10.10 -9.21 -24.94
N LEU A 60 10.07 -8.06 -25.63
CA LEU A 60 11.18 -7.11 -25.62
C LEU A 60 11.50 -6.61 -24.20
N GLU A 61 10.47 -6.28 -23.43
CA GLU A 61 10.63 -5.81 -22.04
C GLU A 61 11.04 -6.95 -21.09
N ILE A 62 10.51 -8.17 -21.31
CA ILE A 62 10.91 -9.39 -20.60
C ILE A 62 12.37 -9.74 -20.91
N HIS A 63 12.79 -9.60 -22.16
CA HIS A 63 14.19 -9.81 -22.56
C HIS A 63 15.11 -8.79 -21.91
N ALA A 64 14.68 -7.52 -21.81
CA ALA A 64 15.43 -6.48 -21.12
C ALA A 64 15.75 -6.85 -19.67
N LEU A 65 14.89 -7.64 -18.99
CA LEU A 65 15.15 -8.11 -17.62
C LEU A 65 16.48 -8.88 -17.48
N ASN A 66 16.97 -9.52 -18.54
CA ASN A 66 18.22 -10.28 -18.52
C ASN A 66 19.47 -9.43 -18.76
N ASN A 67 19.33 -8.13 -19.04
CA ASN A 67 20.47 -7.25 -19.26
C ASN A 67 21.08 -6.78 -17.92
N ILE A 68 22.27 -6.18 -18.01
CA ILE A 68 23.01 -5.67 -16.85
C ILE A 68 22.32 -4.50 -16.11
N VAL A 69 21.35 -3.84 -16.74
CA VAL A 69 20.64 -2.69 -16.17
C VAL A 69 19.55 -3.17 -15.19
N TYR A 70 18.83 -4.22 -15.56
CA TYR A 70 17.73 -4.75 -14.77
C TYR A 70 18.08 -6.00 -13.97
N ASP A 71 19.07 -6.78 -14.42
CA ASP A 71 19.70 -7.93 -13.74
C ASP A 71 18.70 -8.73 -12.89
N LEU A 72 17.77 -9.38 -13.58
CA LEU A 72 16.71 -10.20 -12.98
C LEU A 72 17.27 -11.27 -12.02
N GLU A 73 18.43 -11.85 -12.35
CA GLU A 73 19.05 -12.92 -11.56
C GLU A 73 19.47 -12.46 -10.17
N ARG A 74 19.88 -11.19 -10.01
CA ARG A 74 20.13 -10.58 -8.70
C ARG A 74 18.90 -10.61 -7.79
N PHE A 75 17.71 -10.62 -8.35
CA PHE A 75 16.44 -10.70 -7.60
C PHE A 75 16.00 -12.15 -7.34
N GLY A 76 16.84 -13.14 -7.63
CA GLY A 76 16.51 -14.55 -7.41
C GLY A 76 15.49 -15.09 -8.41
N LEU A 77 15.42 -14.50 -9.59
CA LEU A 77 14.53 -14.87 -10.69
C LEU A 77 15.38 -15.26 -11.89
N ARG A 78 15.05 -16.36 -12.59
CA ARG A 78 15.76 -16.75 -13.83
C ARG A 78 14.79 -17.32 -14.84
N PHE A 79 15.09 -17.19 -16.12
CA PHE A 79 14.32 -17.89 -17.14
C PHE A 79 14.84 -19.32 -17.35
N VAL A 80 13.91 -20.26 -17.53
CA VAL A 80 14.21 -21.65 -17.88
C VAL A 80 13.52 -22.04 -19.18
N ALA A 81 14.19 -22.88 -19.96
CA ALA A 81 13.67 -23.34 -21.25
C ALA A 81 12.51 -24.33 -21.10
N SER A 82 12.50 -25.13 -20.03
CA SER A 82 11.52 -26.18 -19.83
C SER A 82 10.48 -25.79 -18.76
N PRO A 83 9.17 -25.92 -19.03
CA PRO A 83 8.15 -25.75 -18.01
C PRO A 83 8.30 -26.73 -16.85
N ARG A 84 8.88 -27.91 -17.09
CA ARG A 84 9.13 -28.91 -16.03
C ARG A 84 10.13 -28.44 -14.97
N HIS A 85 10.88 -27.38 -15.24
CA HIS A 85 11.82 -26.76 -14.31
C HIS A 85 11.31 -25.42 -13.77
N ALA A 86 10.10 -25.01 -14.13
CA ALA A 86 9.55 -23.72 -13.76
C ALA A 86 8.73 -23.78 -12.48
N ASP A 87 8.84 -22.70 -11.70
CA ASP A 87 7.99 -22.38 -10.56
C ASP A 87 6.92 -21.34 -10.97
N VAL A 88 7.19 -20.55 -12.02
CA VAL A 88 6.31 -19.51 -12.56
C VAL A 88 6.13 -19.70 -14.06
N LEU A 89 4.89 -19.71 -14.53
CA LEU A 89 4.51 -19.58 -15.93
C LEU A 89 4.16 -18.13 -16.23
N LEU A 90 5.00 -17.47 -17.02
CA LEU A 90 4.79 -16.10 -17.47
C LEU A 90 4.15 -16.13 -18.86
N VAL A 91 2.89 -15.72 -18.98
CA VAL A 91 2.11 -15.87 -20.22
C VAL A 91 1.79 -14.51 -20.82
N THR A 92 2.12 -14.33 -22.10
CA THR A 92 1.92 -13.08 -22.84
C THR A 92 0.95 -13.27 -24.00
N GLY A 93 0.38 -12.15 -24.45
CA GLY A 93 -0.49 -12.10 -25.63
C GLY A 93 -1.94 -12.51 -25.39
N PRO A 94 -2.84 -12.21 -26.36
CA PRO A 94 -4.13 -12.87 -26.41
C PRO A 94 -3.90 -14.37 -26.64
N VAL A 95 -4.64 -15.24 -25.96
CA VAL A 95 -4.50 -16.68 -26.21
C VAL A 95 -5.13 -16.99 -27.56
N THR A 96 -4.29 -17.25 -28.56
CA THR A 96 -4.76 -17.64 -29.90
C THR A 96 -5.38 -19.03 -29.88
N THR A 97 -6.30 -19.30 -30.80
CA THR A 97 -6.96 -20.61 -30.94
C THR A 97 -5.94 -21.73 -31.10
N ASN A 98 -4.86 -21.48 -31.85
CA ASN A 98 -3.80 -22.44 -32.09
C ASN A 98 -2.91 -22.68 -30.86
N MET A 99 -2.69 -21.65 -30.03
CA MET A 99 -1.85 -21.77 -28.83
C MET A 99 -2.57 -22.35 -27.61
N ARG A 100 -3.90 -22.38 -27.59
CA ARG A 100 -4.69 -22.89 -26.46
C ARG A 100 -4.19 -24.24 -25.95
N GLN A 101 -4.11 -25.24 -26.84
CA GLN A 101 -3.71 -26.59 -26.44
C GLN A 101 -2.26 -26.64 -25.96
N ALA A 102 -1.37 -25.89 -26.59
CA ALA A 102 0.04 -25.82 -26.18
C ALA A 102 0.19 -25.19 -24.79
N LEU A 103 -0.58 -24.12 -24.51
CA LEU A 103 -0.59 -23.44 -23.23
C LEU A 103 -1.13 -24.35 -22.10
N GLU A 104 -2.26 -25.03 -22.32
CA GLU A 104 -2.81 -26.01 -21.37
C GLU A 104 -1.80 -27.13 -21.07
N ARG A 105 -1.17 -27.70 -22.11
CA ARG A 105 -0.15 -28.75 -21.92
C ARG A 105 1.08 -28.25 -21.16
N THR A 106 1.50 -27.02 -21.42
CA THR A 106 2.63 -26.38 -20.71
C THR A 106 2.30 -26.18 -19.23
N TYR A 107 1.08 -25.72 -18.92
CA TYR A 107 0.59 -25.63 -17.54
C TYR A 107 0.59 -26.98 -16.83
N GLN A 108 0.07 -28.03 -17.47
CA GLN A 108 0.06 -29.37 -16.90
C GLN A 108 1.48 -29.95 -16.72
N ALA A 109 2.41 -29.61 -17.61
CA ALA A 109 3.81 -30.05 -17.53
C ALA A 109 4.64 -29.32 -16.46
N THR A 110 4.16 -28.19 -15.93
CA THR A 110 4.85 -27.45 -14.86
C THR A 110 4.63 -28.18 -13.52
N PRO A 111 5.61 -28.33 -12.63
CA PRO A 111 5.41 -29.00 -11.33
C PRO A 111 4.57 -28.15 -10.37
N ALA A 112 3.89 -28.76 -9.40
CA ALA A 112 3.28 -28.02 -8.28
C ALA A 112 4.28 -27.89 -7.10
N PRO A 113 4.23 -26.79 -6.31
CA PRO A 113 3.41 -25.59 -6.51
C PRO A 113 3.90 -24.74 -7.70
N LYS A 114 2.97 -24.12 -8.44
CA LYS A 114 3.25 -23.24 -9.60
C LYS A 114 2.40 -21.97 -9.55
N TRP A 115 2.89 -20.89 -10.14
CA TRP A 115 2.13 -19.65 -10.39
C TRP A 115 1.95 -19.39 -11.88
N VAL A 116 0.85 -18.78 -12.26
CA VAL A 116 0.53 -18.31 -13.61
C VAL A 116 0.40 -16.79 -13.59
N VAL A 117 1.32 -16.11 -14.25
CA VAL A 117 1.37 -14.65 -14.33
C VAL A 117 1.03 -14.24 -15.76
N ALA A 118 -0.11 -13.58 -15.96
CA ALA A 118 -0.47 -12.98 -17.24
C ALA A 118 0.25 -11.63 -17.40
N VAL A 119 0.81 -11.35 -18.57
CA VAL A 119 1.60 -10.15 -18.84
C VAL A 119 1.07 -9.40 -20.05
N GLY A 120 0.78 -8.13 -19.82
CA GLY A 120 0.28 -7.19 -20.81
C GLY A 120 -1.25 -7.18 -20.91
N ASP A 121 -1.79 -6.10 -21.44
CA ASP A 121 -3.24 -5.88 -21.49
C ASP A 121 -3.95 -6.91 -22.39
N CYS A 122 -3.29 -7.35 -23.47
CA CYS A 122 -3.85 -8.39 -24.33
C CYS A 122 -3.98 -9.75 -23.63
N ALA A 123 -3.11 -10.06 -22.65
CA ALA A 123 -3.21 -11.27 -21.85
C ALA A 123 -4.38 -11.23 -20.85
N ARG A 124 -4.93 -10.04 -20.56
CA ARG A 124 -6.09 -9.87 -19.66
C ARG A 124 -7.39 -10.32 -20.30
N ASP A 125 -7.68 -9.77 -21.48
CA ASP A 125 -9.00 -9.80 -22.11
C ASP A 125 -8.95 -9.90 -23.64
N GLY A 126 -7.77 -10.11 -24.21
CA GLY A 126 -7.54 -10.12 -25.65
C GLY A 126 -7.11 -8.77 -26.23
N GLY A 127 -7.25 -7.67 -25.48
CA GLY A 127 -6.85 -6.33 -25.91
C GLY A 127 -7.51 -5.93 -27.23
N VAL A 128 -6.70 -5.41 -28.17
CA VAL A 128 -7.19 -5.04 -29.52
C VAL A 128 -7.67 -6.23 -30.35
N PHE A 129 -7.39 -7.46 -29.91
CA PHE A 129 -7.79 -8.71 -30.57
C PHE A 129 -9.01 -9.37 -29.92
N ALA A 130 -9.60 -8.74 -28.89
CA ALA A 130 -10.78 -9.25 -28.21
C ALA A 130 -11.94 -9.49 -29.19
N GLY A 131 -12.57 -10.67 -29.10
CA GLY A 131 -13.67 -11.07 -29.97
C GLY A 131 -13.27 -11.53 -31.38
N SER A 132 -11.99 -11.54 -31.72
CA SER A 132 -11.51 -12.09 -32.99
C SER A 132 -11.68 -13.62 -33.04
N TYR A 133 -12.07 -14.16 -34.21
CA TYR A 133 -12.18 -15.60 -34.44
C TYR A 133 -10.86 -16.36 -34.21
N ALA A 134 -9.73 -15.65 -34.30
CA ALA A 134 -8.39 -16.21 -34.14
C ALA A 134 -7.95 -16.32 -32.67
N CYS A 135 -8.69 -15.74 -31.73
CA CYS A 135 -8.36 -15.69 -30.31
C CYS A 135 -9.45 -16.32 -29.45
N VAL A 136 -9.04 -17.05 -28.42
CA VAL A 136 -9.93 -17.59 -27.38
C VAL A 136 -10.25 -16.51 -26.34
N GLY A 137 -9.35 -15.54 -26.15
CA GLY A 137 -9.51 -14.43 -25.22
C GLY A 137 -8.23 -14.14 -24.44
N GLY A 138 -8.37 -13.62 -23.22
CA GLY A 138 -7.26 -13.51 -22.27
C GLY A 138 -6.82 -14.86 -21.70
N VAL A 139 -5.73 -14.86 -20.95
CA VAL A 139 -5.14 -16.08 -20.35
C VAL A 139 -6.10 -16.76 -19.37
N SER A 140 -6.90 -15.97 -18.65
CA SER A 140 -7.91 -16.47 -17.69
C SER A 140 -9.04 -17.27 -18.32
N ALA A 141 -9.23 -17.19 -19.65
CA ALA A 141 -10.17 -18.04 -20.37
C ALA A 141 -9.68 -19.49 -20.51
N VAL A 142 -8.39 -19.74 -20.27
CA VAL A 142 -7.73 -21.05 -20.51
C VAL A 142 -7.04 -21.59 -19.26
N LEU A 143 -6.38 -20.73 -18.48
CA LEU A 143 -5.64 -21.10 -17.27
C LEU A 143 -6.11 -20.30 -16.03
N PRO A 144 -5.97 -20.85 -14.81
CA PRO A 144 -6.13 -20.07 -13.59
C PRO A 144 -4.96 -19.08 -13.48
N VAL A 145 -5.22 -17.78 -13.59
CA VAL A 145 -4.22 -16.72 -13.49
C VAL A 145 -4.12 -16.25 -12.05
N ASP A 146 -2.91 -16.28 -11.48
CA ASP A 146 -2.60 -15.85 -10.11
C ASP A 146 -2.12 -14.38 -10.04
N LEU A 147 -1.72 -13.77 -11.16
CA LEU A 147 -1.32 -12.37 -11.19
C LEU A 147 -1.45 -11.81 -12.60
N HIS A 148 -1.90 -10.56 -12.72
CA HIS A 148 -1.87 -9.83 -13.98
C HIS A 148 -0.96 -8.60 -13.89
N ILE A 149 0.10 -8.57 -14.70
CA ILE A 149 0.98 -7.42 -14.87
C ILE A 149 0.50 -6.61 -16.07
N ARG A 150 -0.06 -5.42 -15.82
CA ARG A 150 -0.69 -4.55 -16.83
C ARG A 150 0.31 -3.74 -17.65
N GLY A 151 -0.03 -3.47 -18.92
CA GLY A 151 0.74 -2.60 -19.83
C GLY A 151 0.69 -3.06 -21.30
N CYS A 152 1.12 -2.21 -22.23
CA CYS A 152 1.17 -2.53 -23.66
C CYS A 152 2.41 -1.93 -24.37
N PRO A 153 3.63 -2.44 -24.08
CA PRO A 153 3.95 -3.45 -23.08
C PRO A 153 4.18 -2.86 -21.67
N PRO A 154 4.14 -3.67 -20.60
CA PRO A 154 4.60 -3.25 -19.27
C PRO A 154 6.11 -2.98 -19.28
N SER A 155 6.55 -1.87 -18.69
CA SER A 155 7.99 -1.55 -18.56
C SER A 155 8.77 -2.63 -17.78
N PRO A 156 10.10 -2.74 -17.94
CA PRO A 156 10.92 -3.72 -17.23
C PRO A 156 10.83 -3.56 -15.70
N ILE A 157 10.73 -2.32 -15.21
CA ILE A 157 10.52 -2.05 -13.78
C ILE A 157 9.15 -2.53 -13.30
N ALA A 158 8.11 -2.38 -14.11
CA ALA A 158 6.78 -2.89 -13.77
C ALA A 158 6.76 -4.44 -13.73
N LEU A 159 7.45 -5.09 -14.67
CA LEU A 159 7.65 -6.53 -14.69
C LEU A 159 8.40 -7.01 -13.43
N LEU A 160 9.53 -6.38 -13.07
CA LEU A 160 10.27 -6.73 -11.84
C LEU A 160 9.43 -6.56 -10.57
N LYS A 161 8.62 -5.50 -10.49
CA LYS A 161 7.73 -5.27 -9.35
C LYS A 161 6.65 -6.35 -9.25
N GLY A 162 6.04 -6.72 -10.37
CA GLY A 162 5.01 -7.76 -10.42
C GLY A 162 5.57 -9.16 -10.15
N LEU A 163 6.77 -9.44 -10.64
CA LEU A 163 7.42 -10.74 -10.47
C LEU A 163 8.07 -10.94 -9.11
N ASN A 164 8.10 -9.91 -8.25
CA ASN A 164 8.81 -9.98 -6.97
C ASN A 164 8.05 -10.83 -5.93
N PRO A 165 8.48 -12.09 -5.68
CA PRO A 165 7.82 -12.97 -4.73
C PRO A 165 8.04 -12.50 -3.29
N ALA A 166 9.06 -11.67 -3.05
CA ALA A 166 9.34 -11.11 -1.74
C ALA A 166 8.23 -10.13 -1.32
N ALA A 167 7.62 -9.37 -2.23
CA ALA A 167 6.51 -8.49 -1.89
C ALA A 167 5.25 -9.28 -1.50
N LEU A 168 4.93 -10.35 -2.23
CA LEU A 168 3.82 -11.24 -1.87
C LEU A 168 4.11 -11.99 -0.56
N SER A 169 5.34 -12.47 -0.40
CA SER A 169 5.82 -13.10 0.83
C SER A 169 5.72 -12.16 2.03
N ASP A 170 6.03 -10.89 1.84
CA ASP A 170 5.97 -9.86 2.87
C ASP A 170 4.53 -9.48 3.20
N LEU A 171 3.68 -9.24 2.19
CA LEU A 171 2.34 -8.68 2.39
C LEU A 171 1.25 -9.74 2.60
N ALA A 172 1.44 -10.96 2.11
CA ALA A 172 0.49 -12.05 2.24
C ALA A 172 1.20 -13.38 2.58
N PRO A 173 1.94 -13.43 3.71
CA PRO A 173 2.78 -14.57 4.06
C PRO A 173 2.04 -15.90 4.22
N MET A 174 0.73 -15.83 4.47
CA MET A 174 -0.15 -16.98 4.68
C MET A 174 -1.05 -17.28 3.47
N GLY A 175 -0.75 -16.72 2.28
CA GLY A 175 -1.61 -16.82 1.11
C GLY A 175 -2.90 -15.98 1.20
N LYS A 176 -2.98 -15.10 2.20
CA LYS A 176 -4.06 -14.11 2.40
C LYS A 176 -3.48 -12.81 2.93
N LEU A 177 -4.10 -11.69 2.58
CA LEU A 177 -3.76 -10.36 3.10
C LEU A 177 -4.58 -10.10 4.36
N ARG A 178 -3.92 -10.00 5.53
CA ARG A 178 -4.57 -9.58 6.77
C ARG A 178 -4.44 -8.07 6.94
N ALA A 179 -5.54 -7.34 6.81
CA ALA A 179 -5.58 -5.89 6.88
C ALA A 179 -6.16 -5.43 8.23
N ALA A 180 -5.38 -4.72 9.04
CA ALA A 180 -5.86 -4.12 10.27
C ALA A 180 -6.75 -2.91 9.99
N ILE A 181 -8.00 -2.98 10.45
CA ILE A 181 -9.01 -1.92 10.27
C ILE A 181 -9.28 -1.25 11.62
N ASN A 182 -8.95 0.04 11.72
CA ASN A 182 -9.14 0.84 12.93
C ASN A 182 -10.49 1.58 12.91
N PHE A 183 -11.51 1.00 13.54
CA PHE A 183 -12.82 1.64 13.72
C PHE A 183 -12.80 2.81 14.72
N GLY A 184 -11.71 2.98 15.47
CA GLY A 184 -11.48 4.18 16.29
C GLY A 184 -11.25 5.45 15.47
N ASN A 185 -11.06 5.32 14.15
CA ASN A 185 -11.02 6.46 13.23
C ASN A 185 -12.22 6.41 12.26
N PRO A 186 -13.37 6.99 12.64
CA PRO A 186 -14.60 6.92 11.85
C PRO A 186 -14.49 7.68 10.51
N VAL A 187 -13.48 8.53 10.34
CA VAL A 187 -13.19 9.21 9.07
C VAL A 187 -12.68 8.22 8.01
N LEU A 188 -12.01 7.15 8.42
CA LEU A 188 -11.33 6.22 7.51
C LEU A 188 -11.99 4.84 7.41
N ALA A 189 -12.64 4.40 8.47
CA ALA A 189 -13.26 3.08 8.54
C ALA A 189 -14.49 3.07 9.44
N GLY A 190 -15.49 2.30 9.03
CA GLY A 190 -16.72 2.06 9.77
C GLY A 190 -17.27 0.66 9.48
N LYS A 191 -18.45 0.38 10.00
CA LYS A 191 -19.22 -0.81 9.63
C LYS A 191 -20.44 -0.38 8.85
N ASP A 192 -20.73 -1.11 7.78
CA ASP A 192 -21.97 -0.92 7.04
C ASP A 192 -23.17 -1.25 7.95
N ALA A 193 -24.18 -0.38 7.94
CA ALA A 193 -25.32 -0.52 8.85
C ALA A 193 -26.25 -1.68 8.50
N ALA A 194 -26.27 -2.11 7.24
CA ALA A 194 -27.12 -3.20 6.76
C ALA A 194 -26.43 -4.56 6.89
N THR A 195 -25.15 -4.65 6.54
CA THR A 195 -24.42 -5.93 6.50
C THR A 195 -23.52 -6.15 7.72
N GLY A 196 -23.16 -5.10 8.45
CA GLY A 196 -22.16 -5.16 9.52
C GLY A 196 -20.72 -5.34 9.04
N GLU A 197 -20.49 -5.41 7.72
CA GLU A 197 -19.16 -5.58 7.15
C GLU A 197 -18.31 -4.31 7.29
N PRO A 198 -16.98 -4.42 7.38
CA PRO A 198 -16.09 -3.27 7.31
C PRO A 198 -16.31 -2.47 6.02
N CYS A 199 -16.39 -1.15 6.15
CA CYS A 199 -16.46 -0.19 5.05
C CYS A 199 -15.54 1.02 5.32
N GLY A 200 -15.36 1.90 4.32
CA GLY A 200 -14.46 3.06 4.41
C GLY A 200 -13.26 2.97 3.48
N ILE A 201 -12.52 4.06 3.35
CA ILE A 201 -11.36 4.15 2.44
C ILE A 201 -10.25 3.16 2.80
N SER A 202 -10.00 2.90 4.09
CA SER A 202 -9.03 1.89 4.51
C SER A 202 -9.41 0.50 4.00
N VAL A 203 -10.71 0.19 3.99
CA VAL A 203 -11.23 -1.08 3.49
C VAL A 203 -11.12 -1.15 1.96
N ASP A 204 -11.46 -0.06 1.27
CA ASP A 204 -11.36 0.02 -0.19
C ASP A 204 -9.91 -0.16 -0.68
N LEU A 205 -8.95 0.51 -0.03
CA LEU A 205 -7.53 0.36 -0.34
C LEU A 205 -7.03 -1.05 -0.05
N ALA A 206 -7.46 -1.66 1.05
CA ALA A 206 -7.08 -3.03 1.39
C ALA A 206 -7.63 -4.04 0.38
N ARG A 207 -8.91 -3.91 -0.02
CA ARG A 207 -9.53 -4.76 -1.05
C ARG A 207 -8.82 -4.63 -2.39
N GLU A 208 -8.49 -3.41 -2.81
CA GLU A 208 -7.76 -3.20 -4.06
C GLU A 208 -6.34 -3.77 -4.00
N LEU A 209 -5.65 -3.65 -2.87
CA LEU A 209 -4.35 -4.31 -2.68
C LEU A 209 -4.47 -5.83 -2.78
N ALA A 210 -5.42 -6.44 -2.08
CA ALA A 210 -5.66 -7.88 -2.13
C ALA A 210 -5.98 -8.36 -3.55
N ARG A 211 -6.83 -7.62 -4.28
CA ARG A 211 -7.19 -7.90 -5.68
C ARG A 211 -5.98 -7.85 -6.61
N ARG A 212 -5.00 -6.97 -6.35
CA ARG A 212 -3.77 -6.85 -7.16
C ARG A 212 -2.73 -7.90 -6.83
N LEU A 213 -2.67 -8.30 -5.57
CA LEU A 213 -1.83 -9.41 -5.10
C LEU A 213 -2.47 -10.78 -5.39
N ASP A 214 -3.72 -10.78 -5.86
CA ASP A 214 -4.56 -11.96 -6.09
C ASP A 214 -4.64 -12.92 -4.89
N VAL A 215 -4.86 -12.32 -3.72
CA VAL A 215 -5.03 -13.08 -2.48
C VAL A 215 -6.37 -12.78 -1.86
N THR A 216 -6.86 -13.73 -1.06
CA THR A 216 -8.02 -13.47 -0.21
C THR A 216 -7.69 -12.41 0.83
N ILE A 217 -8.68 -11.60 1.19
CA ILE A 217 -8.54 -10.57 2.21
C ILE A 217 -9.20 -11.00 3.52
N GLU A 218 -8.51 -10.74 4.63
CA GLU A 218 -9.05 -10.87 5.97
C GLU A 218 -8.95 -9.52 6.68
N PHE A 219 -10.07 -8.99 7.15
CA PHE A 219 -10.07 -7.79 7.96
C PHE A 219 -9.88 -8.13 9.43
N VAL A 220 -8.86 -7.54 10.05
CA VAL A 220 -8.56 -7.70 11.47
C VAL A 220 -9.07 -6.44 12.19
N PRO A 221 -10.21 -6.52 12.89
CA PRO A 221 -10.87 -5.33 13.45
C PRO A 221 -10.19 -4.86 14.74
N TYR A 222 -10.00 -3.55 14.84
CA TYR A 222 -9.52 -2.86 16.04
C TYR A 222 -10.40 -1.64 16.34
N ASP A 223 -10.56 -1.31 17.61
CA ASP A 223 -11.33 -0.15 18.07
C ASP A 223 -10.47 1.09 18.38
N ALA A 224 -9.14 0.95 18.35
CA ALA A 224 -8.20 2.04 18.58
C ALA A 224 -6.85 1.81 17.88
N ALA A 225 -6.20 2.92 17.52
CA ALA A 225 -4.88 2.92 16.89
C ALA A 225 -3.80 2.22 17.75
N GLY A 226 -3.83 2.41 19.08
CA GLY A 226 -2.91 1.74 20.00
C GLY A 226 -3.01 0.22 19.94
N LYS A 227 -4.21 -0.33 19.79
CA LYS A 227 -4.42 -1.79 19.68
C LYS A 227 -3.97 -2.36 18.34
N VAL A 228 -4.04 -1.57 17.25
CA VAL A 228 -3.43 -1.97 15.97
C VAL A 228 -1.92 -2.14 16.14
N VAL A 229 -1.26 -1.18 16.79
CA VAL A 229 0.18 -1.25 17.08
C VAL A 229 0.50 -2.41 18.02
N GLU A 230 -0.33 -2.67 19.03
CA GLU A 230 -0.17 -3.84 19.91
C GLU A 230 -0.29 -5.17 19.13
N GLY A 231 -1.23 -5.27 18.20
CA GLY A 231 -1.41 -6.42 17.32
C GLY A 231 -0.21 -6.74 16.44
N LEU A 232 0.70 -5.78 16.24
CA LEU A 232 1.98 -6.02 15.57
C LEU A 232 2.85 -7.01 16.33
N LYS A 233 2.85 -6.96 17.67
CA LYS A 233 3.68 -7.82 18.53
C LYS A 233 3.36 -9.30 18.36
N SER A 234 2.10 -9.62 18.09
CA SER A 234 1.62 -10.97 17.79
C SER A 234 1.55 -11.27 16.29
N GLN A 235 2.07 -10.38 15.44
CA GLN A 235 2.02 -10.50 13.98
C GLN A 235 0.60 -10.77 13.46
N ALA A 236 -0.41 -10.14 14.07
CA ALA A 236 -1.82 -10.39 13.80
C ALA A 236 -2.28 -9.93 12.41
N TRP A 237 -1.58 -8.96 11.82
CA TRP A 237 -1.91 -8.36 10.52
C TRP A 237 -0.64 -8.18 9.67
N ASP A 238 -0.85 -7.99 8.36
CA ASP A 238 0.21 -7.80 7.37
C ASP A 238 0.28 -6.36 6.86
N VAL A 239 -0.86 -5.68 6.81
CA VAL A 239 -0.94 -4.24 6.51
C VAL A 239 -1.84 -3.51 7.50
N CYS A 240 -1.59 -2.23 7.71
CA CYS A 240 -2.39 -1.37 8.58
C CYS A 240 -2.63 0.02 7.95
N PHE A 241 -3.57 0.76 8.54
CA PHE A 241 -3.90 2.13 8.16
C PHE A 241 -3.84 3.00 9.41
N LEU A 242 -2.76 3.77 9.56
CA LEU A 242 -2.49 4.57 10.75
C LEU A 242 -1.88 5.92 10.38
N ALA A 243 -1.98 6.87 11.30
CA ALA A 243 -1.21 8.10 11.19
C ALA A 243 0.29 7.82 11.34
N ILE A 244 1.09 8.45 10.47
CA ILE A 244 2.55 8.45 10.56
C ILE A 244 2.94 9.14 11.87
N ASP A 245 3.68 8.44 12.72
CA ASP A 245 4.24 8.96 13.96
C ASP A 245 5.61 8.32 14.19
N PRO A 246 6.64 9.06 14.67
CA PRO A 246 7.98 8.52 14.88
C PRO A 246 8.02 7.30 15.79
N LEU A 247 7.17 7.23 16.83
CA LEU A 247 7.13 6.09 17.74
C LEU A 247 6.62 4.83 17.02
N ARG A 248 5.63 5.00 16.13
CA ARG A 248 5.10 3.89 15.32
C ARG A 248 6.04 3.50 14.18
N ALA A 249 6.74 4.47 13.60
CA ALA A 249 7.71 4.26 12.53
C ALA A 249 8.93 3.45 12.99
N ALA A 250 9.14 3.30 14.31
CA ALA A 250 10.12 2.37 14.86
C ALA A 250 9.84 0.94 14.39
N ASP A 251 8.58 0.50 14.42
CA ASP A 251 8.17 -0.89 14.15
C ASP A 251 7.38 -1.05 12.85
N ILE A 252 6.95 0.05 12.21
CA ILE A 252 6.11 0.04 11.00
C ILE A 252 6.79 0.83 9.88
N SER A 253 6.88 0.23 8.70
CA SER A 253 7.27 0.93 7.48
C SER A 253 6.04 1.55 6.82
N PHE A 254 5.99 2.88 6.73
CA PHE A 254 4.87 3.62 6.17
C PHE A 254 5.09 4.00 4.71
N THR A 255 3.98 4.03 3.97
CA THR A 255 3.86 4.69 2.67
C THR A 255 3.84 6.22 2.82
N ALA A 256 3.88 6.95 1.70
CA ALA A 256 3.46 8.34 1.71
C ALA A 256 1.98 8.44 2.16
N PRO A 257 1.58 9.55 2.81
CA PRO A 257 0.21 9.70 3.24
C PRO A 257 -0.76 9.72 2.05
N TYR A 258 -1.97 9.24 2.28
CA TYR A 258 -3.08 9.28 1.31
C TYR A 258 -4.22 10.19 1.75
N ALA A 259 -4.31 10.47 3.06
CA ALA A 259 -5.27 11.38 3.63
C ALA A 259 -4.61 12.23 4.73
N VAL A 260 -5.06 13.47 4.86
CA VAL A 260 -4.66 14.40 5.93
C VAL A 260 -5.89 14.79 6.72
N ILE A 261 -5.87 14.54 8.02
CA ILE A 261 -6.95 14.91 8.95
C ILE A 261 -6.45 16.05 9.84
N GLU A 262 -7.31 17.02 10.14
CA GLU A 262 -6.97 18.14 11.03
C GLU A 262 -7.14 17.74 12.50
N GLY A 263 -6.07 17.89 13.28
CA GLY A 263 -6.11 17.83 14.75
C GLY A 263 -6.43 19.21 15.33
N VAL A 264 -7.52 19.31 16.10
CA VAL A 264 -8.07 20.58 16.60
C VAL A 264 -8.40 20.50 18.09
N TYR A 265 -8.52 21.67 18.71
CA TYR A 265 -8.95 21.79 20.10
C TYR A 265 -10.39 22.25 20.20
N LEU A 266 -11.10 21.71 21.18
CA LEU A 266 -12.41 22.14 21.62
C LEU A 266 -12.31 22.71 23.04
N VAL A 267 -12.92 23.87 23.28
CA VAL A 267 -12.94 24.55 24.58
C VAL A 267 -14.36 25.01 24.91
N ALA A 268 -14.61 25.42 26.16
CA ALA A 268 -15.86 26.07 26.54
C ALA A 268 -15.99 27.42 25.81
N GLU A 269 -17.21 27.83 25.49
CA GLU A 269 -17.52 29.12 24.86
C GLU A 269 -16.88 30.28 25.64
N ALA A 270 -17.07 30.25 26.97
CA ALA A 270 -16.55 31.23 27.93
C ALA A 270 -15.05 31.07 28.24
N SER A 271 -14.37 30.06 27.68
CA SER A 271 -12.95 29.83 27.95
C SER A 271 -12.12 31.04 27.54
N PRO A 272 -11.13 31.47 28.37
CA PRO A 272 -10.22 32.54 28.01
C PRO A 272 -9.23 32.13 26.91
N ILE A 273 -9.08 30.83 26.60
CA ILE A 273 -8.16 30.32 25.58
C ILE A 273 -8.71 30.65 24.19
N ARG A 274 -8.06 31.51 23.42
CA ARG A 274 -8.55 31.96 22.09
C ARG A 274 -7.80 31.37 20.91
N SER A 275 -6.60 30.83 21.11
CA SER A 275 -5.77 30.27 20.05
C SER A 275 -5.03 29.00 20.50
N ASN A 276 -4.55 28.20 19.54
CA ASN A 276 -3.86 26.94 19.83
C ASN A 276 -2.59 27.12 20.70
N ALA A 277 -1.86 28.23 20.51
CA ALA A 277 -0.66 28.56 21.29
C ALA A 277 -0.94 28.81 22.78
N GLU A 278 -2.18 29.11 23.14
CA GLU A 278 -2.57 29.40 24.52
C GLU A 278 -2.98 28.17 25.33
N VAL A 279 -3.05 27.00 24.68
CA VAL A 279 -3.39 25.74 25.34
C VAL A 279 -2.25 25.27 26.25
N ASP A 280 -0.99 25.50 25.88
CA ASP A 280 0.17 25.06 26.67
C ASP A 280 0.50 26.02 27.82
N ARG A 281 -0.33 26.01 28.86
CA ARG A 281 -0.15 26.85 30.06
C ARG A 281 -0.24 26.03 31.34
N PRO A 282 0.48 26.42 32.41
CA PRO A 282 0.33 25.79 33.72
C PRO A 282 -1.14 25.82 34.18
N GLY A 283 -1.63 24.68 34.66
CA GLY A 283 -3.00 24.53 35.15
C GLY A 283 -4.06 24.19 34.10
N VAL A 284 -3.74 24.28 32.80
CA VAL A 284 -4.66 23.84 31.72
C VAL A 284 -4.63 22.32 31.61
N ARG A 285 -5.80 21.69 31.59
CA ARG A 285 -5.99 20.23 31.44
C ARG A 285 -6.54 19.92 30.06
N VAL A 286 -5.77 19.16 29.28
CA VAL A 286 -6.11 18.79 27.90
C VAL A 286 -6.53 17.32 27.83
N GLY A 287 -7.79 17.07 27.48
CA GLY A 287 -8.33 15.73 27.32
C GLY A 287 -7.92 15.11 25.99
N VAL A 288 -7.39 13.88 26.02
CA VAL A 288 -7.01 13.12 24.82
C VAL A 288 -7.41 11.65 24.92
N ILE A 289 -7.55 10.98 23.77
CA ILE A 289 -7.71 9.52 23.71
C ILE A 289 -6.32 8.89 23.73
N VAL A 290 -6.09 7.97 24.66
CA VAL A 290 -4.80 7.29 24.83
C VAL A 290 -4.35 6.57 23.56
N GLY A 291 -3.09 6.76 23.16
CA GLY A 291 -2.50 6.10 22.00
C GLY A 291 -2.96 6.63 20.63
N SER A 292 -3.79 7.68 20.61
CA SER A 292 -4.14 8.41 19.38
C SER A 292 -2.93 9.18 18.83
N ALA A 293 -2.98 9.57 17.55
CA ALA A 293 -1.89 10.34 16.95
C ALA A 293 -1.65 11.68 17.65
N TYR A 294 -2.72 12.36 18.05
CA TYR A 294 -2.64 13.62 18.76
C TYR A 294 -2.21 13.46 20.23
N ASP A 295 -2.53 12.36 20.91
CA ASP A 295 -1.93 12.07 22.23
C ASP A 295 -0.41 11.95 22.13
N LEU A 296 0.09 11.17 21.17
CA LEU A 296 1.53 11.00 20.95
C LEU A 296 2.21 12.34 20.59
N PHE A 297 1.59 13.13 19.73
CA PHE A 297 2.08 14.46 19.35
C PHE A 297 2.10 15.43 20.54
N LEU A 298 0.96 15.61 21.21
CA LEU A 298 0.83 16.56 22.32
C LEU A 298 1.69 16.20 23.51
N SER A 299 1.94 14.90 23.75
CA SER A 299 2.88 14.44 24.78
C SER A 299 4.31 14.92 24.55
N ARG A 300 4.67 15.22 23.30
CA ARG A 300 5.99 15.77 22.94
C ARG A 300 5.98 17.29 22.89
N GLU A 301 4.88 17.90 22.45
CA GLU A 301 4.79 19.35 22.22
C GLU A 301 4.41 20.15 23.46
N LEU A 302 3.42 19.70 24.25
CA LEU A 302 2.98 20.43 25.44
C LEU A 302 4.00 20.29 26.57
N LYS A 303 4.45 21.42 27.12
CA LYS A 303 5.47 21.47 28.19
C LYS A 303 4.90 21.87 29.54
N HIS A 304 3.78 22.57 29.55
CA HIS A 304 3.21 23.21 30.74
C HIS A 304 1.78 22.73 31.05
N ALA A 305 0.99 22.43 30.03
CA ALA A 305 -0.35 21.88 30.22
C ALA A 305 -0.30 20.42 30.69
N THR A 306 -1.32 20.02 31.45
CA THR A 306 -1.48 18.63 31.92
C THR A 306 -2.34 17.85 30.93
N ILE A 307 -1.79 16.76 30.38
CA ILE A 307 -2.55 15.85 29.52
C ILE A 307 -3.35 14.88 30.39
N VAL A 308 -4.67 14.86 30.19
CA VAL A 308 -5.61 13.94 30.84
C VAL A 308 -6.06 12.91 29.81
N ARG A 309 -5.71 11.64 30.02
CA ARG A 309 -5.95 10.55 29.06
C ARG A 309 -7.20 9.76 29.42
N ALA A 310 -7.98 9.40 28.42
CA ALA A 310 -9.08 8.44 28.55
C ALA A 310 -9.04 7.38 27.43
N ALA A 311 -9.74 6.27 27.63
CA ALA A 311 -9.71 5.13 26.72
C ALA A 311 -10.52 5.34 25.42
N ALA A 312 -11.49 6.24 25.43
CA ALA A 312 -12.40 6.49 24.30
C ALA A 312 -12.97 7.91 24.33
N SER A 313 -13.55 8.35 23.21
CA SER A 313 -14.15 9.68 23.07
C SER A 313 -15.20 10.00 24.13
N ALA A 314 -16.13 9.05 24.37
CA ALA A 314 -17.19 9.23 25.35
C ALA A 314 -16.61 9.52 26.74
N ALA A 315 -15.58 8.76 27.15
CA ALA A 315 -14.91 8.96 28.42
C ALA A 315 -14.16 10.30 28.52
N VAL A 316 -13.62 10.83 27.41
CA VAL A 316 -13.06 12.20 27.39
C VAL A 316 -14.17 13.22 27.64
N MET A 317 -15.34 13.03 27.03
CA MET A 317 -16.48 13.92 27.23
C MET A 317 -17.11 13.78 28.62
N ASP A 318 -17.06 12.61 29.25
CA ASP A 318 -17.47 12.45 30.65
C ASP A 318 -16.56 13.25 31.60
N LEU A 319 -15.25 13.25 31.35
CA LEU A 319 -14.29 14.10 32.07
C LEU A 319 -14.55 15.59 31.83
N TRP A 320 -14.94 15.97 30.61
CA TRP A 320 -15.35 17.32 30.28
C TRP A 320 -16.56 17.76 31.12
N VAL A 321 -17.64 16.97 31.10
CA VAL A 321 -18.88 17.25 31.86
C VAL A 321 -18.61 17.31 33.36
N ALA A 322 -17.67 16.50 33.86
CA ALA A 322 -17.23 16.55 35.27
C ALA A 322 -16.36 17.77 35.64
N GLY A 323 -16.14 18.72 34.71
CA GLY A 323 -15.30 19.91 34.95
C GLY A 323 -13.81 19.58 35.11
N LYS A 324 -13.38 18.42 34.64
CA LYS A 324 -11.99 17.92 34.79
C LYS A 324 -11.06 18.37 33.67
N LEU A 325 -11.58 19.02 32.63
CA LEU A 325 -10.85 19.43 31.44
C LEU A 325 -11.10 20.91 31.14
N ASP A 326 -10.11 21.56 30.57
CA ASP A 326 -10.17 22.95 30.11
C ASP A 326 -10.12 23.03 28.56
N SER A 327 -9.59 21.98 27.93
CA SER A 327 -9.58 21.76 26.48
C SER A 327 -9.70 20.27 26.16
N VAL A 328 -10.24 19.93 24.99
CA VAL A 328 -10.26 18.57 24.42
C VAL A 328 -9.55 18.59 23.09
N ALA A 329 -8.59 17.68 22.89
CA ALA A 329 -7.96 17.50 21.59
C ALA A 329 -8.55 16.29 20.86
N GLY A 330 -8.76 16.44 19.56
CA GLY A 330 -9.33 15.38 18.73
C GLY A 330 -9.26 15.71 17.25
N VAL A 331 -9.93 14.90 16.44
CA VAL A 331 -10.09 15.17 15.01
C VAL A 331 -11.32 16.06 14.79
N LYS A 332 -11.22 16.96 13.81
CA LYS A 332 -12.23 17.98 13.56
C LYS A 332 -13.67 17.46 13.39
N PRO A 333 -13.97 16.45 12.53
CA PRO A 333 -15.34 15.94 12.38
C PRO A 333 -15.98 15.46 13.68
N GLN A 334 -15.17 14.82 14.53
CA GLN A 334 -15.61 14.26 15.79
C GLN A 334 -15.94 15.38 16.79
N LEU A 335 -15.05 16.37 16.93
CA LEU A 335 -15.27 17.50 17.82
C LEU A 335 -16.39 18.43 17.35
N GLU A 336 -16.62 18.56 16.04
CA GLU A 336 -17.79 19.25 15.48
C GLU A 336 -19.10 18.50 15.78
N ALA A 337 -19.09 17.17 15.81
CA ALA A 337 -20.24 16.37 16.23
C ALA A 337 -20.51 16.54 17.73
N ASP A 338 -19.46 16.52 18.56
CA ASP A 338 -19.60 16.73 20.00
C ASP A 338 -20.07 18.15 20.34
N ALA A 339 -19.55 19.18 19.66
CA ALA A 339 -19.99 20.57 19.85
C ALA A 339 -21.44 20.82 19.45
N ARG A 340 -21.98 20.08 18.48
CA ARG A 340 -23.41 20.13 18.12
C ARG A 340 -24.29 19.45 19.18
N ARG A 341 -23.78 18.43 19.85
CA ARG A 341 -24.50 17.66 20.87
C ARG A 341 -24.46 18.32 22.25
N ILE A 342 -23.35 18.99 22.56
CA ILE A 342 -23.10 19.61 23.87
C ILE A 342 -23.02 21.13 23.70
N PRO A 343 -24.04 21.88 24.18
CA PRO A 343 -24.06 23.33 24.03
C PRO A 343 -22.95 24.00 24.85
N GLY A 344 -22.54 25.19 24.42
CA GLY A 344 -21.51 25.99 25.12
C GLY A 344 -20.08 25.55 24.85
N LEU A 345 -19.84 24.85 23.74
CA LEU A 345 -18.51 24.48 23.25
C LEU A 345 -18.19 25.21 21.95
N ARG A 346 -16.93 25.63 21.82
CA ARG A 346 -16.39 26.18 20.57
C ARG A 346 -15.06 25.55 20.23
N MET A 347 -14.81 25.43 18.94
CA MET A 347 -13.52 24.98 18.41
C MET A 347 -12.54 26.17 18.38
N LEU A 348 -11.28 25.92 18.69
CA LEU A 348 -10.24 26.92 18.47
C LEU A 348 -9.96 27.08 16.97
N PRO A 349 -9.62 28.30 16.51
CA PRO A 349 -9.31 28.53 15.11
C PRO A 349 -8.01 27.81 14.70
N GLY A 350 -8.06 27.14 13.54
CA GLY A 350 -6.92 26.44 12.96
C GLY A 350 -6.64 25.06 13.58
N ALA A 351 -5.85 24.25 12.86
CA ALA A 351 -5.37 22.96 13.36
C ALA A 351 -4.06 23.13 14.12
N PHE A 352 -3.88 22.39 15.22
CA PHE A 352 -2.58 22.32 15.90
C PHE A 352 -1.66 21.27 15.26
N MET A 353 -2.22 20.32 14.50
CA MET A 353 -1.45 19.35 13.74
C MET A 353 -2.18 18.87 12.48
N ALA A 354 -1.40 18.47 11.48
CA ALA A 354 -1.85 17.66 10.36
C ALA A 354 -1.60 16.17 10.66
N ILE A 355 -2.65 15.38 10.68
CA ILE A 355 -2.59 13.95 10.96
C ILE A 355 -2.50 13.20 9.63
N ASN A 356 -1.27 12.95 9.19
CA ASN A 356 -0.94 12.28 7.93
C ASN A 356 -1.23 10.78 8.03
N GLN A 357 -2.33 10.32 7.41
CA GLN A 357 -2.76 8.93 7.37
C GLN A 357 -2.06 8.19 6.23
N ALA A 358 -1.44 7.05 6.55
CA ALA A 358 -0.71 6.24 5.61
C ALA A 358 -1.07 4.76 5.76
N MET A 359 -0.80 4.00 4.69
CA MET A 359 -0.75 2.55 4.77
C MET A 359 0.62 2.13 5.31
N GLY A 360 0.68 1.06 6.09
CA GLY A 360 1.92 0.54 6.66
C GLY A 360 1.99 -0.98 6.67
N THR A 361 3.20 -1.51 6.80
CA THR A 361 3.53 -2.94 6.95
C THR A 361 4.55 -3.10 8.09
N PRO A 362 4.62 -4.25 8.78
CA PRO A 362 5.68 -4.51 9.76
C PRO A 362 7.07 -4.18 9.21
N ARG A 363 7.93 -3.55 10.02
CA ARG A 363 9.33 -3.29 9.65
C ARG A 363 10.09 -4.61 9.45
N GLY A 364 11.05 -4.60 8.53
CA GLY A 364 11.76 -5.81 8.07
C GLY A 364 11.06 -6.53 6.91
N ARG A 365 9.90 -6.05 6.46
CA ARG A 365 9.20 -6.48 5.23
C ARG A 365 9.47 -5.48 4.10
N ASP A 366 10.74 -5.30 3.76
CA ASP A 366 11.20 -4.18 2.92
C ASP A 366 10.67 -4.26 1.48
N ALA A 367 10.50 -5.47 0.93
CA ALA A 367 9.93 -5.65 -0.40
C ALA A 367 8.43 -5.31 -0.40
N GLY A 368 7.71 -5.72 0.64
CA GLY A 368 6.33 -5.31 0.88
C GLY A 368 6.19 -3.81 1.05
N ALA A 369 7.05 -3.17 1.85
CA ALA A 369 7.04 -1.73 2.06
C ALA A 369 7.27 -0.95 0.76
N LYS A 370 8.25 -1.38 -0.05
CA LYS A 370 8.52 -0.78 -1.37
C LYS A 370 7.35 -0.95 -2.33
N TYR A 371 6.71 -2.11 -2.35
CA TYR A 371 5.51 -2.35 -3.15
C TYR A 371 4.37 -1.43 -2.71
N LEU A 372 4.07 -1.37 -1.41
CA LEU A 372 3.03 -0.50 -0.85
C LEU A 372 3.26 0.97 -1.20
N HIS A 373 4.51 1.44 -1.21
CA HIS A 373 4.83 2.81 -1.60
C HIS A 373 4.42 3.09 -3.05
N GLY A 374 4.82 2.21 -3.99
CA GLY A 374 4.41 2.35 -5.39
C GLY A 374 2.90 2.21 -5.60
N PHE A 375 2.27 1.27 -4.89
CA PHE A 375 0.82 1.10 -4.88
C PHE A 375 0.11 2.40 -4.45
N MET A 376 0.56 3.03 -3.36
CA MET A 376 -0.10 4.22 -2.84
C MET A 376 0.01 5.42 -3.79
N GLU A 377 1.18 5.65 -4.38
CA GLU A 377 1.36 6.71 -5.38
C GLU A 377 0.45 6.50 -6.59
N GLU A 378 0.29 5.26 -7.05
CA GLU A 378 -0.65 4.93 -8.12
C GLU A 378 -2.12 5.15 -7.70
N MET A 379 -2.51 4.80 -6.47
CA MET A 379 -3.87 5.02 -5.96
C MET A 379 -4.23 6.52 -5.89
N LYS A 380 -3.26 7.37 -5.56
CA LYS A 380 -3.43 8.83 -5.65
C LYS A 380 -3.53 9.28 -7.12
N ALA A 381 -2.57 8.90 -7.97
CA ALA A 381 -2.47 9.37 -9.35
C ALA A 381 -3.62 8.90 -10.26
N SER A 382 -4.13 7.68 -10.06
CA SER A 382 -5.24 7.12 -10.83
C SER A 382 -6.61 7.71 -10.47
N GLY A 383 -6.69 8.55 -9.42
CA GLY A 383 -7.94 9.07 -8.89
C GLY A 383 -8.71 8.06 -8.02
N PHE A 384 -8.15 6.87 -7.73
CA PHE A 384 -8.78 5.89 -6.86
C PHE A 384 -9.06 6.46 -5.47
N VAL A 385 -8.07 7.15 -4.86
CA VAL A 385 -8.25 7.79 -3.54
C VAL A 385 -9.35 8.84 -3.60
N ALA A 386 -9.37 9.71 -4.61
CA ALA A 386 -10.42 10.72 -4.78
C ALA A 386 -11.82 10.10 -4.91
N GLN A 387 -11.95 9.02 -5.69
CA GLN A 387 -13.20 8.28 -5.83
C GLN A 387 -13.60 7.59 -4.52
N ALA A 388 -12.64 7.05 -3.75
CA ALA A 388 -12.89 6.46 -2.45
C ALA A 388 -13.36 7.50 -1.43
N PHE A 389 -12.80 8.72 -1.44
CA PHE A 389 -13.29 9.83 -0.64
C PHE A 389 -14.76 10.16 -0.95
N ALA A 390 -15.11 10.28 -2.24
CA ALA A 390 -16.48 10.56 -2.66
C ALA A 390 -17.45 9.43 -2.30
N ARG A 391 -17.08 8.18 -2.60
CA ARG A 391 -17.88 6.97 -2.32
C ARG A 391 -18.18 6.82 -0.82
N ASN A 392 -17.19 7.06 0.03
CA ASN A 392 -17.34 6.95 1.48
C ASN A 392 -17.82 8.26 2.13
N ARG A 393 -18.15 9.29 1.35
CA ARG A 393 -18.63 10.61 1.82
C ARG A 393 -17.74 11.20 2.92
N ILE A 394 -16.42 11.11 2.74
CA ILE A 394 -15.45 11.52 3.75
C ILE A 394 -15.52 13.05 3.92
N THR A 395 -15.85 13.49 5.13
CA THR A 395 -15.83 14.90 5.55
C THR A 395 -14.75 15.14 6.60
N GLY A 396 -14.01 16.25 6.47
CA GLY A 396 -12.95 16.67 7.40
C GLY A 396 -11.65 15.86 7.33
N ALA A 397 -11.41 15.23 6.18
CA ALA A 397 -10.09 14.90 5.69
C ALA A 397 -9.90 15.52 4.30
N SER A 398 -8.65 15.76 3.92
CA SER A 398 -8.27 16.09 2.55
C SER A 398 -7.37 14.99 1.99
N MET A 399 -7.35 14.85 0.66
CA MET A 399 -6.39 13.96 0.00
C MET A 399 -4.99 14.52 0.19
N ALA A 400 -4.04 13.65 0.57
CA ALA A 400 -2.65 14.04 0.62
C ALA A 400 -2.08 14.24 -0.80
N PRO A 401 -1.15 15.19 -1.00
CA PRO A 401 -0.58 15.48 -2.31
C PRO A 401 0.20 14.31 -2.94
#